data_AF-A0A644WZ96-F1
#
_entry.id   AF-A0A644WZ96-F1
#
_cell.length_a   1.000
_cell.length_b   1.000
_cell.length_c   1.000
_cell.angle_alpha   90.00
_cell.angle_beta   90.00
_cell.angle_gamma   90.00
#
_symmetry.space_group_name_H-M   'P 1'
#
loop_
_entity.id
_entity.type
_entity.pdbx_description
1 polymer ?
#
loop_
_entity_poly.entity_id
_entity_poly.type
_entity_poly.pdbx_seq_one_letter_code
_entity_poly.pdbx_strand_id
1 'polypeptide(L)'
;MVGNITGMVCDGAKVGCALKVASGVSSAVQAAILALDNICISDNDGIIENDVEKTIQNLGKIGSLGMQNTDNMILDIMVNK
;
A
#
# COMPACT_ATOMS: atom_id res chain seq x y z
N MET A 1 -8.14 3.78 -2.34
CA MET A 1 -7.13 2.73 -2.60
C MET A 1 -6.01 2.74 -1.55
N VAL A 2 -5.31 3.87 -1.33
CA VAL A 2 -4.15 3.93 -0.41
C VAL A 2 -4.45 3.31 0.96
N GLY A 3 -5.55 3.69 1.62
CA GLY A 3 -5.91 3.12 2.93
C GLY A 3 -6.31 1.63 2.93
N ASN A 4 -6.46 0.99 1.77
CA ASN A 4 -6.87 -0.41 1.65
C ASN A 4 -5.66 -1.35 1.49
N ILE A 5 -4.70 -0.98 0.63
CA ILE A 5 -3.60 -1.89 0.22
C ILE A 5 -2.19 -1.37 0.58
N THR A 6 -2.09 -0.25 1.30
CA THR A 6 -0.80 0.21 1.81
C THR A 6 -0.18 -0.87 2.70
N GLY A 7 1.14 -1.06 2.57
CA GLY A 7 1.87 -2.09 3.31
C GLY A 7 1.99 -3.43 2.58
N MET A 8 1.52 -3.51 1.32
CA MET A 8 1.87 -4.63 0.44
C MET A 8 3.39 -4.73 0.27
N VAL A 9 3.98 -5.82 0.80
CA VAL A 9 5.43 -6.01 0.85
C VAL A 9 5.97 -6.55 -0.48
N CYS A 10 7.13 -6.05 -0.94
CA CYS A 10 7.88 -6.60 -2.06
C CYS A 10 8.95 -7.58 -1.57
N ASP A 11 8.97 -8.80 -2.13
CA ASP A 11 9.86 -9.91 -1.73
C ASP A 11 10.60 -10.54 -2.93
N GLY A 12 10.72 -9.80 -4.05
CA GLY A 12 11.56 -10.20 -5.19
C GLY A 12 10.88 -11.08 -6.26
N ALA A 13 9.92 -10.49 -6.98
CA ALA A 13 9.40 -10.92 -8.29
C ALA A 13 9.19 -12.43 -8.54
N LYS A 14 8.00 -12.93 -8.20
CA LYS A 14 7.49 -14.29 -8.52
C LYS A 14 5.97 -14.24 -8.79
N VAL A 15 5.27 -15.37 -8.66
CA VAL A 15 3.79 -15.47 -8.71
C VAL A 15 3.11 -14.42 -7.81
N GLY A 16 3.74 -14.08 -6.68
CA GLY A 16 3.27 -13.01 -5.78
C GLY A 16 3.06 -11.66 -6.48
N CYS A 17 3.86 -11.29 -7.49
CA CYS A 17 3.66 -10.04 -8.23
C CYS A 17 2.37 -10.04 -9.05
N ALA A 18 2.01 -11.16 -9.69
CA ALA A 18 0.75 -11.27 -10.42
C ALA A 18 -0.45 -11.13 -9.48
N LEU A 19 -0.39 -11.77 -8.30
CA LEU A 19 -1.43 -11.65 -7.28
C LEU A 19 -1.54 -10.22 -6.74
N LYS A 20 -0.41 -9.57 -6.46
CA LYS A 20 -0.34 -8.18 -5.99
C LYS A 20 -0.95 -7.20 -7.00
N VAL A 21 -0.66 -7.39 -8.30
CA VAL A 21 -1.29 -6.61 -9.38
C VAL A 21 -2.80 -6.84 -9.42
N ALA A 22 -3.26 -8.09 -9.38
CA ALA A 22 -4.69 -8.40 -9.38
C ALA A 22 -5.41 -7.77 -8.17
N SER A 23 -4.83 -7.87 -6.98
CA SER A 23 -5.34 -7.22 -5.76
C SER A 23 -5.36 -5.70 -5.88
N GLY A 24 -4.31 -5.10 -6.47
CA GLY A 24 -4.22 -3.66 -6.71
C GLY A 24 -5.33 -3.16 -7.65
N VAL A 25 -5.54 -3.85 -8.77
CA VAL A 25 -6.61 -3.52 -9.73
C VAL A 25 -7.99 -3.68 -9.09
N SER A 26 -8.22 -4.78 -8.37
CA SER A 26 -9.48 -5.01 -7.66
C SER A 26 -9.77 -3.90 -6.64
N SER A 27 -8.77 -3.51 -5.85
CA SER A 27 -8.88 -2.41 -4.88
C SER A 27 -9.14 -1.06 -5.55
N ALA A 28 -8.53 -0.81 -6.72
CA ALA A 28 -8.75 0.42 -7.48
C ALA A 28 -10.19 0.51 -8.01
N VAL A 29 -10.71 -0.58 -8.58
CA VAL A 29 -12.10 -0.65 -9.07
C VAL A 29 -13.08 -0.48 -7.90
N GLN A 30 -12.85 -1.17 -6.79
CA GLN A 30 -13.68 -1.03 -5.59
C GLN A 30 -13.68 0.41 -5.06
N ALA A 31 -12.50 1.05 -4.97
CA ALA A 31 -12.40 2.43 -4.51
C ALA A 31 -13.12 3.41 -5.45
N ALA A 32 -13.09 3.17 -6.76
CA ALA A 32 -13.81 3.99 -7.73
C ALA A 32 -15.33 3.86 -7.56
N ILE A 33 -15.85 2.63 -7.36
CA ILE A 33 -17.28 2.40 -7.11
C ILE A 33 -17.72 3.11 -5.81
N LEU A 34 -16.98 2.94 -4.72
CA LEU A 34 -17.28 3.60 -3.45
C LEU A 34 -17.26 5.13 -3.58
N ALA A 35 -16.31 5.69 -4.33
CA ALA A 35 -16.24 7.12 -4.57
C ALA A 35 -17.45 7.65 -5.35
N LEU A 36 -18.01 6.89 -6.29
CA LEU A 36 -19.25 7.26 -6.99
C LEU A 36 -20.44 7.36 -6.03
N ASP A 37 -20.44 6.56 -4.95
CA ASP A 37 -21.44 6.59 -3.89
C ASP A 37 -21.10 7.60 -2.77
N ASN A 38 -20.11 8.47 -2.97
CA ASN A 38 -19.57 9.40 -1.96
C ASN A 38 -19.06 8.72 -0.68
N ILE A 39 -18.55 7.49 -0.80
CA ILE A 39 -17.96 6.74 0.31
C ILE A 39 -16.43 6.80 0.19
N CYS A 40 -15.77 7.29 1.23
CA CYS A 40 -14.31 7.31 1.35
C CYS A 40 -13.86 6.96 2.78
N ILE A 41 -12.58 6.67 2.92
CA ILE A 41 -11.93 6.53 4.23
C ILE A 41 -11.81 7.94 4.84
N SER A 42 -12.05 8.04 6.14
CA SER A 42 -11.93 9.29 6.88
C SER A 42 -10.48 9.80 6.87
N ASP A 43 -10.31 11.11 6.85
CA ASP A 43 -9.02 11.79 7.05
C ASP A 43 -8.47 11.64 8.48
N ASN A 44 -9.28 11.10 9.39
CA ASN A 44 -8.83 10.72 10.74
C ASN A 44 -8.26 9.30 10.81
N ASP A 45 -8.30 8.53 9.72
CA ASP A 45 -7.89 7.12 9.71
C ASP A 45 -6.47 6.94 9.16
N GLY A 46 -5.55 6.56 10.05
CA GLY A 46 -4.23 6.07 9.68
C GLY A 46 -3.33 7.13 9.03
N ILE A 47 -3.01 6.93 7.75
CA ILE A 47 -2.09 7.79 6.98
C ILE A 47 -2.79 8.67 5.95
N ILE A 48 -4.13 8.63 5.95
CA ILE A 48 -4.98 9.34 5.01
C ILE A 48 -5.19 10.77 5.49
N GLU A 49 -5.21 11.70 4.55
CA GLU A 49 -5.37 13.13 4.79
C GLU A 49 -6.46 13.67 3.86
N ASN A 50 -7.08 14.78 4.23
CA ASN A 50 -8.01 15.50 3.34
C ASN A 50 -7.37 15.95 2.03
N ASP A 51 -6.05 16.16 2.04
CA ASP A 51 -5.25 16.49 0.87
C ASP A 51 -4.56 15.23 0.33
N VAL A 52 -4.83 14.90 -0.93
CA VAL A 52 -4.25 13.74 -1.60
C VAL A 52 -2.72 13.80 -1.66
N GLU A 53 -2.14 14.98 -1.82
CA GLU A 53 -0.68 15.14 -1.89
C GLU A 53 -0.04 14.81 -0.53
N LYS A 54 -0.68 15.19 0.58
CA LYS A 54 -0.21 14.83 1.92
C LYS A 54 -0.32 13.33 2.17
N THR A 55 -1.41 12.71 1.72
CA THR A 55 -1.57 11.24 1.77
C THR A 55 -0.45 10.53 0.99
N ILE A 56 -0.15 11.00 -0.22
CA ILE A 56 0.94 10.49 -1.06
C ILE A 56 2.29 10.68 -0.38
N GLN A 57 2.53 11.84 0.24
CA GLN A 57 3.76 12.10 1.01
C GLN A 57 3.89 11.18 2.22
N ASN A 58 2.80 10.92 2.95
CA ASN A 58 2.80 9.99 4.08
C ASN A 58 3.15 8.56 3.61
N LEU A 59 2.52 8.09 2.52
CA LEU A 59 2.85 6.82 1.88
C LEU A 59 4.32 6.79 1.42
N GLY A 60 4.80 7.87 0.81
CA GLY A 60 6.17 8.02 0.35
C GLY A 60 7.20 7.97 1.49
N LYS A 61 6.91 8.57 2.64
CA LYS A 61 7.75 8.49 3.84
C LYS A 61 7.85 7.05 4.36
N ILE A 62 6.73 6.34 4.41
CA ILE A 62 6.71 4.92 4.81
C ILE A 62 7.55 4.09 3.83
N GLY A 63 7.33 4.26 2.53
CA GLY A 63 8.04 3.52 1.48
C GLY A 63 9.53 3.82 1.40
N SER A 64 9.94 5.06 1.64
CA SER A 64 11.35 5.49 1.50
C SER A 64 12.16 5.39 2.79
N LEU A 65 11.56 5.63 3.95
CA LEU A 65 12.24 5.61 5.26
C LEU A 65 11.87 4.34 6.04
N GLY A 66 10.58 4.08 6.21
CA GLY A 66 10.09 2.95 7.01
C GLY A 66 10.52 1.59 6.44
N MET A 67 10.46 1.44 5.12
CA MET A 67 10.79 0.17 4.47
C MET A 67 12.28 -0.16 4.44
N GLN A 68 13.20 0.74 4.79
CA GLN A 68 14.64 0.41 4.82
C GLN A 68 14.93 -0.70 5.84
N ASN A 69 14.36 -0.61 7.04
CA ASN A 69 14.52 -1.64 8.06
C ASN A 69 13.71 -2.90 7.71
N THR A 70 12.53 -2.73 7.10
CA THR A 70 11.70 -3.86 6.66
C THR A 70 12.38 -4.67 5.56
N ASP A 71 13.06 -4.02 4.61
CA ASP A 71 13.81 -4.67 3.53
C ASP A 71 14.91 -5.58 4.08
N ASN A 72 15.68 -5.11 5.08
CA ASN A 72 16.67 -5.93 5.77
C ASN A 72 16.05 -7.16 6.43
N MET A 73 14.88 -7.01 7.07
CA MET A 73 14.17 -8.14 7.69
C MET A 73 13.64 -9.14 6.65
N ILE A 74 13.13 -8.64 5.51
CA ILE A 74 12.67 -9.49 4.40
C ILE A 74 13.85 -10.32 3.88
N LEU A 75 15.00 -9.67 3.65
CA LEU A 75 16.20 -10.36 3.20
C LEU A 75 16.68 -11.42 4.20
N ASP A 76 16.70 -11.11 5.49
CA ASP A 76 17.06 -12.06 6.55
C ASP A 76 16.15 -13.31 6.53
N ILE A 77 14.84 -13.12 6.38
CA ILE A 77 13.88 -14.23 6.23
C ILE A 77 14.16 -15.02 4.93
N MET A 78 14.50 -14.34 3.84
CA MET A 78 14.74 -14.99 2.55
C MET A 78 15.99 -15.87 2.54
N VAL A 79 17.06 -15.44 3.22
CA VAL A 79 18.35 -16.16 3.24
C VAL A 79 18.45 -17.23 4.32
N ASN A 80 17.63 -17.15 5.37
CA ASN A 80 17.59 -18.13 6.47
C ASN A 80 16.39 -19.09 6.39
N LYS A 81 15.85 -19.31 5.19
CA LYS A 81 14.74 -20.24 4.93
C LYS A 81 15.17 -21.70 4.86
#